data_AF-A0A928EEZ0-F1
#
_entry.id   AF-A0A928EEZ0-F1
#
_cell.length_a   1.000
_cell.length_b   1.000
_cell.length_c   1.000
_cell.angle_alpha   90.00
_cell.angle_beta   90.00
_cell.angle_gamma   90.00
#
_symmetry.space_group_name_H-M   'P 1'
#
loop_
_entity.id
_entity.type
_entity.pdbx_description
1 polymer ?
#
loop_
_entity_poly.entity_id
_entity_poly.type
_entity_poly.pdbx_seq_one_letter_code
_entity_poly.pdbx_strand_id
1 'polypeptide(L)'
;SAIAKIEAGESEVPLSKLVPFAQALDTTVERLLEGLEYEGDHALRNQAGRRLTPYGQGPRVAAVILAGGHSTRNRQNIPNQFVNILGKPVIGYCMEAYQRHPLIDDIFVVCLREYHDVLAAYAQRFGIGKLAGILPEAATGVQSVRAGFEQAVHAGYRHSDIIVFQESTRPLVTEEMITRIVGAAREWGSAITGSSMADNVQFYRTSDGGFKSLDRERVVDLQSPDAHSISHLREVFELADAQSHPCLESNLGMLMHELGLPLHFCHGPRNNVKIVRQEDVDVAAALLKRRL
;
A
#
# COMPACT_ATOMS: atom_id res chain seq x y z
N SER A 1 5.29 2.52 34.12
CA SER A 1 5.09 2.39 32.66
C SER A 1 6.01 3.38 31.93
N ALA A 2 6.10 3.34 30.60
CA ALA A 2 6.84 4.35 29.83
C ALA A 2 6.34 5.79 30.12
N ILE A 3 5.06 5.92 30.47
CA ILE A 3 4.38 7.18 30.84
C ILE A 3 4.98 7.79 32.12
N ALA A 4 5.19 6.97 33.17
CA ALA A 4 5.78 7.46 34.42
C ALA A 4 7.23 7.98 34.26
N LYS A 5 7.97 7.49 33.26
CA LYS A 5 9.34 7.95 32.94
C LYS A 5 9.35 9.25 32.13
N ILE A 6 8.30 9.53 31.37
CA ILE A 6 8.14 10.78 30.61
C ILE A 6 7.75 11.91 31.56
N GLU A 7 6.80 11.66 32.48
CA GLU A 7 6.37 12.63 33.49
C GLU A 7 7.48 12.99 34.50
N ALA A 8 8.39 12.04 34.78
CA ALA A 8 9.55 12.27 35.64
C ALA A 8 10.74 12.97 34.92
N GLY A 9 10.63 13.25 33.62
CA GLY A 9 11.72 13.86 32.84
C GLY A 9 12.89 12.93 32.51
N GLU A 10 12.69 11.61 32.59
CA GLU A 10 13.74 10.58 32.37
C GLU A 10 13.73 10.00 30.94
N SER A 11 12.95 10.59 30.01
CA SER A 11 12.90 10.21 28.60
C SER A 11 13.79 11.12 27.75
N GLU A 12 14.74 10.54 27.01
CA GLU A 12 15.68 11.25 26.11
C GLU A 12 15.03 11.86 24.85
N VAL A 13 13.71 11.74 24.66
CA VAL A 13 13.03 12.30 23.49
C VAL A 13 12.40 13.66 23.85
N PRO A 14 12.92 14.78 23.32
CA PRO A 14 12.34 16.10 23.55
C PRO A 14 10.94 16.19 22.97
N LEU A 15 10.00 16.86 23.67
CA LEU A 15 8.63 17.14 23.20
C LEU A 15 8.59 17.73 21.78
N SER A 16 9.59 18.53 21.41
CA SER A 16 9.73 19.11 20.06
C SER A 16 9.87 18.06 18.95
N LYS A 17 10.37 16.85 19.26
CA LYS A 17 10.45 15.73 18.30
C LYS A 17 9.15 14.95 18.14
N LEU A 18 8.17 15.15 19.03
CA LEU A 18 6.84 14.53 18.92
C LEU A 18 5.89 15.35 18.04
N VAL A 19 6.18 16.63 17.82
CA VAL A 19 5.37 17.52 16.98
C VAL A 19 5.25 17.02 15.52
N PRO A 20 6.33 16.61 14.84
CA PRO A 20 6.21 16.07 13.48
C PRO A 20 5.43 14.75 13.44
N PHE A 21 5.53 13.93 14.50
CA PHE A 21 4.75 12.69 14.63
C PHE A 21 3.26 12.98 14.84
N ALA A 22 2.93 13.95 15.68
CA ALA A 22 1.57 14.41 15.91
C ALA A 22 0.94 14.93 14.61
N GLN A 23 1.69 15.71 13.84
CA GLN A 23 1.27 16.23 12.54
C GLN A 23 1.06 15.13 11.50
N ALA A 24 1.95 14.13 11.43
CA ALA A 24 1.81 13.01 10.51
C ALA A 24 0.58 12.12 10.81
N LEU A 25 0.14 12.10 12.07
CA LEU A 25 -1.01 11.34 12.56
C LEU A 25 -2.28 12.19 12.73
N ASP A 26 -2.28 13.44 12.27
CA ASP A 26 -3.38 14.41 12.44
C ASP A 26 -3.92 14.46 13.89
N THR A 27 -3.00 14.49 14.86
CA THR A 27 -3.29 14.54 16.30
C THR A 27 -2.42 15.59 16.99
N THR A 28 -2.54 15.74 18.31
CA THR A 28 -1.68 16.63 19.12
C THR A 28 -0.65 15.84 19.92
N VAL A 29 0.42 16.51 20.35
CA VAL A 29 1.46 15.88 21.20
C VAL A 29 0.85 15.42 22.53
N GLU A 30 -0.09 16.19 23.06
CA GLU A 30 -0.84 15.88 24.28
C GLU A 30 -1.63 14.57 24.12
N ARG A 31 -2.34 14.38 22.98
CA ARG A 31 -3.07 13.13 22.69
C ARG A 31 -2.17 11.92 22.44
N LEU A 32 -0.98 12.14 21.88
CA LEU A 32 0.04 11.10 21.73
C LEU A 32 0.56 10.62 23.09
N LEU A 33 0.57 11.49 24.09
CA LEU A 33 1.07 11.21 25.43
C LEU A 33 -0.02 10.66 26.38
N GLU A 34 -1.27 11.07 26.19
CA GLU A 34 -2.41 10.64 27.04
C GLU A 34 -2.94 9.24 26.72
N GLY A 35 -2.60 8.67 25.56
CA GLY A 35 -2.93 7.29 25.22
C GLY A 35 -4.41 7.05 24.92
N LEU A 36 -4.77 7.03 23.63
CA LEU A 36 -5.92 6.36 22.98
C LEU A 36 -7.16 5.98 23.83
N GLU A 37 -7.68 6.88 24.67
CA GLU A 37 -9.05 6.81 25.18
C GLU A 37 -9.71 8.16 24.92
N TYR A 38 -10.51 8.23 23.85
CA TYR A 38 -11.33 9.38 23.56
C TYR A 38 -12.81 9.00 23.65
N GLU A 39 -13.44 9.35 24.77
CA GLU A 39 -14.86 9.62 24.84
C GLU A 39 -15.07 11.15 24.74
N GLY A 40 -15.97 11.59 23.84
CA GLY A 40 -16.63 12.90 23.99
C GLY A 40 -16.23 14.02 23.02
N ASP A 41 -17.16 14.31 22.12
CA ASP A 41 -17.23 15.33 21.06
C ASP A 41 -16.80 16.76 21.47
N HIS A 42 -15.59 17.18 21.08
CA HIS A 42 -15.20 18.60 21.00
C HIS A 42 -14.25 18.82 19.80
N ALA A 43 -14.77 19.46 18.75
CA ALA A 43 -14.04 19.69 17.52
C ALA A 43 -12.99 20.80 17.63
N LEU A 44 -11.72 20.45 17.46
CA LEU A 44 -10.60 21.39 17.31
C LEU A 44 -10.66 22.09 15.95
N ARG A 45 -9.95 23.22 15.78
CA ARG A 45 -9.86 23.94 14.49
C ARG A 45 -8.38 24.12 14.10
N ASN A 46 -8.06 24.05 12.80
CA ASN A 46 -6.71 24.32 12.31
C ASN A 46 -6.39 25.82 12.27
N GLN A 47 -5.13 26.18 11.97
CA GLN A 47 -4.66 27.59 11.89
C GLN A 47 -5.40 28.45 10.84
N ALA A 48 -6.12 27.82 9.90
CA ALA A 48 -7.01 28.46 8.92
C ALA A 48 -8.48 28.50 9.39
N GLY A 49 -8.77 28.18 10.65
CA GLY A 49 -10.10 28.21 11.26
C GLY A 49 -11.03 27.08 10.85
N ARG A 50 -10.56 26.07 10.09
CA ARG A 50 -11.36 24.91 9.67
C ARG A 50 -11.47 23.89 10.79
N ARG A 51 -12.68 23.37 11.00
CA ARG A 51 -13.00 22.34 11.99
C ARG A 51 -12.24 21.04 11.64
N LEU A 52 -11.37 20.59 12.53
CA LEU A 52 -10.79 19.25 12.55
C LEU A 52 -11.89 18.30 13.01
N THR A 53 -12.26 17.35 12.16
CA THR A 53 -13.28 16.36 12.49
C THR A 53 -12.65 15.26 13.35
N PRO A 54 -13.37 14.71 14.34
CA PRO A 54 -12.92 13.50 15.03
C PRO A 54 -12.72 12.37 14.02
N TYR A 55 -11.92 11.36 14.38
CA TYR A 55 -11.56 10.14 13.62
C TYR A 55 -12.74 9.27 13.09
N GLY A 56 -13.95 9.82 12.92
CA GLY A 56 -15.14 9.15 12.39
C GLY A 56 -15.89 9.92 11.29
N GLN A 57 -15.26 10.87 10.59
CA GLN A 57 -15.84 11.57 9.43
C GLN A 57 -14.84 11.73 8.26
N GLY A 58 -13.79 10.92 8.22
CA GLY A 58 -12.87 10.84 7.08
C GLY A 58 -13.36 9.84 6.03
N PRO A 59 -12.88 9.92 4.79
CA PRO A 59 -13.17 8.91 3.78
C PRO A 59 -12.71 7.52 4.25
N ARG A 60 -13.55 6.50 4.01
CA ARG A 60 -13.20 5.09 4.27
C ARG A 60 -12.01 4.69 3.42
N VAL A 61 -11.25 3.70 3.88
CA VAL A 61 -10.10 3.15 3.15
C VAL A 61 -10.20 1.63 3.06
N ALA A 62 -10.26 1.11 1.84
CA ALA A 62 -10.09 -0.31 1.55
C ALA A 62 -8.64 -0.59 1.20
N ALA A 63 -8.11 -1.74 1.62
CA ALA A 63 -6.91 -2.32 1.06
C ALA A 63 -7.30 -3.42 0.08
N VAL A 64 -6.70 -3.43 -1.11
CA VAL A 64 -6.81 -4.51 -2.09
C VAL A 64 -5.43 -5.13 -2.26
N ILE A 65 -5.26 -6.35 -1.77
CA ILE A 65 -4.02 -7.12 -1.91
C ILE A 65 -4.10 -7.93 -3.21
N LEU A 66 -3.17 -7.64 -4.13
CA LEU A 66 -3.06 -8.27 -5.45
C LEU A 66 -2.19 -9.54 -5.34
N ALA A 67 -2.85 -10.69 -5.43
CA ALA A 67 -2.32 -12.04 -5.24
C ALA A 67 -2.74 -13.04 -6.34
N GLY A 68 -3.17 -12.54 -7.52
CA GLY A 68 -3.56 -13.34 -8.68
C GLY A 68 -2.41 -13.79 -9.59
N GLY A 69 -1.16 -13.51 -9.21
CA GLY A 69 0.01 -13.85 -10.02
C GLY A 69 0.43 -15.31 -9.88
N HIS A 70 0.88 -15.92 -10.99
CA HIS A 70 1.32 -17.32 -11.04
C HIS A 70 2.85 -17.52 -10.99
N SER A 71 3.63 -16.48 -10.66
CA SER A 71 5.11 -16.57 -10.68
C SER A 71 5.61 -17.59 -9.64
N THR A 72 6.24 -18.67 -10.09
CA THR A 72 6.79 -19.78 -9.29
C THR A 72 8.32 -19.85 -9.32
N ARG A 73 9.02 -18.73 -9.57
CA ARG A 73 10.49 -18.66 -9.70
C ARG A 73 11.24 -18.77 -8.35
N ASN A 74 10.74 -19.61 -7.45
CA ASN A 74 11.30 -19.94 -6.15
C ASN A 74 11.57 -21.45 -6.06
N ARG A 75 12.30 -21.89 -5.03
CA ARG A 75 12.65 -23.31 -4.85
C ARG A 75 11.49 -24.21 -4.42
N GLN A 76 10.38 -23.62 -3.96
CA GLN A 76 9.20 -24.36 -3.49
C GLN A 76 8.23 -24.68 -4.63
N ASN A 77 8.41 -24.09 -5.83
CA ASN A 77 7.54 -24.25 -6.99
C ASN A 77 6.04 -23.97 -6.69
N ILE A 78 5.79 -23.05 -5.76
CA ILE A 78 4.45 -22.51 -5.44
C ILE A 78 4.41 -21.02 -5.80
N PRO A 79 3.24 -20.39 -5.98
CA PRO A 79 3.18 -18.97 -6.27
C PRO A 79 3.89 -18.14 -5.19
N ASN A 80 4.71 -17.16 -5.62
CA ASN A 80 5.62 -16.41 -4.74
C ASN A 80 4.94 -15.79 -3.50
N GLN A 81 3.67 -15.41 -3.59
CA GLN A 81 2.88 -14.85 -2.49
C GLN A 81 2.60 -15.84 -1.36
N PHE A 82 2.69 -17.15 -1.61
CA PHE A 82 2.48 -18.22 -0.63
C PHE A 82 3.77 -18.86 -0.12
N VAL A 83 4.94 -18.43 -0.63
CA VAL A 83 6.25 -18.88 -0.14
C VAL A 83 6.37 -18.57 1.34
N ASN A 84 6.89 -19.55 2.10
CA ASN A 84 7.11 -19.36 3.53
C ASN A 84 8.45 -18.65 3.81
N ILE A 85 8.39 -17.60 4.62
CA ILE A 85 9.55 -16.89 5.16
C ILE A 85 9.38 -16.86 6.68
N LEU A 86 10.38 -17.33 7.43
CA LEU A 86 10.39 -17.34 8.90
C LEU A 86 9.10 -17.90 9.54
N GLY A 87 8.51 -18.94 8.94
CA GLY A 87 7.30 -19.59 9.45
C GLY A 87 5.98 -18.97 8.97
N LYS A 88 6.00 -17.90 8.16
CA LYS A 88 4.81 -17.20 7.67
C LYS A 88 4.81 -17.07 6.14
N PRO A 89 3.68 -17.28 5.45
CA PRO A 89 3.60 -17.03 4.01
C PRO A 89 3.79 -15.54 3.72
N VAL A 90 4.44 -15.20 2.60
CA VAL A 90 4.72 -13.82 2.19
C VAL A 90 3.49 -12.92 2.27
N ILE A 91 2.34 -13.35 1.74
CA ILE A 91 1.07 -12.60 1.79
C ILE A 91 0.58 -12.32 3.21
N GLY A 92 0.93 -13.18 4.18
CA GLY A 92 0.59 -13.00 5.59
C GLY A 92 1.21 -11.72 6.18
N TYR A 93 2.43 -11.38 5.78
CA TYR A 93 3.08 -10.13 6.21
C TYR A 93 2.34 -8.89 5.70
N CYS A 94 1.87 -8.92 4.44
CA CYS A 94 1.06 -7.86 3.88
C CYS A 94 -0.28 -7.75 4.66
N MET A 95 -1.03 -8.85 4.78
CA MET A 95 -2.32 -8.85 5.48
C MET A 95 -2.21 -8.30 6.91
N GLU A 96 -1.19 -8.69 7.66
CA GLU A 96 -0.98 -8.17 9.02
C GLU A 96 -0.68 -6.67 9.06
N ALA A 97 0.09 -6.15 8.10
CA ALA A 97 0.39 -4.72 8.03
C ALA A 97 -0.91 -3.90 7.85
N TYR A 98 -1.78 -4.31 6.93
CA TYR A 98 -3.08 -3.65 6.71
C TYR A 98 -4.07 -3.91 7.84
N GLN A 99 -4.06 -5.10 8.44
CA GLN A 99 -4.89 -5.45 9.59
C GLN A 99 -4.64 -4.51 10.77
N ARG A 100 -3.37 -4.24 11.09
CA ARG A 100 -2.97 -3.38 12.21
C ARG A 100 -3.19 -1.89 11.94
N HIS A 101 -3.20 -1.48 10.69
CA HIS A 101 -3.23 -0.06 10.35
C HIS A 101 -4.60 0.59 10.67
N PRO A 102 -4.65 1.68 11.45
CA PRO A 102 -5.91 2.27 11.92
C PRO A 102 -6.74 2.93 10.81
N LEU A 103 -6.10 3.40 9.72
CA LEU A 103 -6.84 3.98 8.59
C LEU A 103 -7.56 2.94 7.72
N ILE A 104 -7.24 1.65 7.83
CA ILE A 104 -7.79 0.61 6.94
C ILE A 104 -9.05 0.04 7.57
N ASP A 105 -10.17 0.10 6.85
CA ASP A 105 -11.46 -0.43 7.28
C ASP A 105 -11.62 -1.89 6.85
N ASP A 106 -11.44 -2.15 5.55
CA ASP A 106 -11.66 -3.47 4.93
C ASP A 106 -10.45 -3.90 4.10
N ILE A 107 -10.21 -5.21 4.05
CA ILE A 107 -9.20 -5.86 3.23
C ILE A 107 -9.92 -6.76 2.22
N PHE A 108 -9.67 -6.54 0.94
CA PHE A 108 -10.01 -7.45 -0.14
C PHE A 108 -8.75 -8.07 -0.70
N VAL A 109 -8.82 -9.31 -1.17
CA VAL A 109 -7.68 -9.99 -1.80
C VAL A 109 -8.09 -10.54 -3.14
N VAL A 110 -7.43 -10.11 -4.21
CA VAL A 110 -7.54 -10.72 -5.54
C VAL A 110 -6.58 -11.89 -5.59
N CYS A 111 -7.09 -13.12 -5.56
CA CYS A 111 -6.29 -14.32 -5.32
C CYS A 111 -6.60 -15.41 -6.36
N LEU A 112 -5.58 -16.20 -6.69
CA LEU A 112 -5.73 -17.46 -7.42
C LEU A 112 -6.85 -18.31 -6.82
N ARG A 113 -7.83 -18.71 -7.62
CA ARG A 113 -9.03 -19.44 -7.18
C ARG A 113 -8.70 -20.69 -6.37
N GLU A 114 -7.71 -21.46 -6.80
CA GLU A 114 -7.27 -22.68 -6.13
C GLU A 114 -6.59 -22.44 -4.76
N TYR A 115 -6.27 -21.19 -4.43
CA TYR A 115 -5.71 -20.77 -3.14
C TYR A 115 -6.70 -20.04 -2.23
N HIS A 116 -7.98 -19.89 -2.60
CA HIS A 116 -8.98 -19.19 -1.78
C HIS A 116 -9.11 -19.80 -0.37
N ASP A 117 -9.23 -21.13 -0.27
CA ASP A 117 -9.33 -21.82 1.02
C ASP A 117 -8.04 -21.69 1.85
N VAL A 118 -6.88 -21.73 1.18
CA VAL A 118 -5.57 -21.54 1.81
C VAL A 118 -5.46 -20.12 2.39
N LEU A 119 -5.90 -19.11 1.63
CA LEU A 119 -5.90 -17.73 2.06
C LEU A 119 -6.85 -17.51 3.25
N ALA A 120 -8.06 -18.09 3.21
CA ALA A 120 -9.01 -18.03 4.30
C ALA A 120 -8.44 -18.67 5.59
N ALA A 121 -7.79 -19.82 5.47
CA ALA A 121 -7.10 -20.46 6.59
C ALA A 121 -5.96 -19.60 7.16
N TYR A 122 -5.19 -18.92 6.30
CA TYR A 122 -4.18 -17.96 6.74
C TYR A 122 -4.79 -16.75 7.45
N ALA A 123 -5.88 -16.19 6.92
CA ALA A 123 -6.57 -15.08 7.55
C ALA A 123 -7.06 -15.45 8.96
N GLN A 124 -7.64 -16.65 9.13
CA GLN A 124 -8.03 -17.17 10.44
C GLN A 124 -6.82 -17.35 11.37
N ARG A 125 -5.75 -18.00 10.87
CA ARG A 125 -4.53 -18.27 11.65
C ARG A 125 -3.84 -17.00 12.14
N PHE A 126 -3.84 -15.94 11.34
CA PHE A 126 -3.16 -14.68 11.65
C PHE A 126 -4.11 -13.60 12.21
N GLY A 127 -5.38 -13.93 12.48
CA GLY A 127 -6.33 -13.00 13.09
C GLY A 127 -6.69 -11.80 12.20
N ILE A 128 -6.78 -12.01 10.89
CA ILE A 128 -7.11 -10.96 9.91
C ILE A 128 -8.62 -10.72 9.90
N GLY A 129 -9.12 -10.03 10.91
CA GLY A 129 -10.55 -9.72 11.09
C GLY A 129 -11.11 -8.70 10.10
N LYS A 130 -10.26 -7.92 9.44
CA LYS A 130 -10.66 -6.94 8.39
C LYS A 130 -10.81 -7.58 7.01
N LEU A 131 -10.57 -8.89 6.84
CA LEU A 131 -10.76 -9.55 5.55
C LEU A 131 -12.25 -9.58 5.18
N ALA A 132 -12.64 -8.72 4.25
CA ALA A 132 -14.02 -8.53 3.81
C ALA A 132 -14.36 -9.37 2.56
N GLY A 133 -13.36 -9.81 1.79
CA GLY A 133 -13.62 -10.66 0.62
C GLY A 133 -12.39 -11.18 -0.08
N ILE A 134 -12.55 -12.32 -0.76
CA ILE A 134 -11.56 -12.91 -1.65
C ILE A 134 -12.15 -12.95 -3.06
N LEU A 135 -11.45 -12.35 -4.02
CA LEU A 135 -11.85 -12.26 -5.42
C LEU A 135 -11.02 -13.23 -6.25
N PRO A 136 -11.56 -13.77 -7.35
CA PRO A 136 -10.77 -14.53 -8.31
C PRO A 136 -9.74 -13.62 -8.99
N GLU A 137 -8.65 -14.23 -9.46
CA GLU A 137 -7.64 -13.58 -10.28
C GLU A 137 -8.22 -13.04 -11.60
N ALA A 138 -7.57 -12.01 -12.14
CA ALA A 138 -7.84 -11.46 -13.47
C ALA A 138 -6.65 -11.71 -14.41
N ALA A 139 -6.82 -11.46 -15.71
CA ALA A 139 -5.80 -11.79 -16.71
C ALA A 139 -4.54 -10.90 -16.59
N THR A 140 -4.70 -9.65 -16.14
CA THR A 140 -3.58 -8.70 -15.94
C THR A 140 -3.60 -8.05 -14.55
N GLY A 141 -2.47 -7.41 -14.18
CA GLY A 141 -2.37 -6.64 -12.94
C GLY A 141 -3.36 -5.46 -12.91
N VAL A 142 -3.51 -4.74 -14.02
CA VAL A 142 -4.47 -3.64 -14.15
C VAL A 142 -5.91 -4.13 -14.06
N GLN A 143 -6.24 -5.28 -14.67
CA GLN A 143 -7.57 -5.87 -14.53
C GLN A 143 -7.85 -6.34 -13.08
N SER A 144 -6.83 -6.79 -12.36
CA SER A 144 -6.96 -7.12 -10.93
C SER A 144 -7.26 -5.88 -10.09
N VAL A 145 -6.65 -4.74 -10.42
CA VAL A 145 -7.00 -3.43 -9.83
C VAL A 145 -8.46 -3.08 -10.14
N ARG A 146 -8.91 -3.24 -11.41
CA ARG A 146 -10.30 -2.98 -11.80
C ARG A 146 -11.28 -3.84 -11.00
N ALA A 147 -11.01 -5.13 -10.83
CA ALA A 147 -11.83 -6.03 -10.02
C ALA A 147 -11.89 -5.58 -8.54
N GLY A 148 -10.77 -5.17 -7.96
CA GLY A 148 -10.74 -4.61 -6.60
C GLY A 148 -11.53 -3.30 -6.47
N PHE A 149 -11.45 -2.43 -7.48
CA PHE A 149 -12.24 -1.21 -7.56
C PHE A 149 -13.74 -1.49 -7.60
N GLU A 150 -14.19 -2.37 -8.50
CA GLU A 150 -15.59 -2.77 -8.63
C GLU A 150 -16.11 -3.41 -7.34
N GLN A 151 -15.30 -4.24 -6.69
CA GLN A 151 -15.65 -4.84 -5.40
C GLN A 151 -15.82 -3.80 -4.30
N ALA A 152 -14.92 -2.81 -4.19
CA ALA A 152 -15.05 -1.75 -3.21
C ALA A 152 -16.34 -0.94 -3.43
N VAL A 153 -16.65 -0.59 -4.69
CA VAL A 153 -17.90 0.10 -5.04
C VAL A 153 -19.11 -0.77 -4.64
N HIS A 154 -19.08 -2.07 -4.92
CA HIS A 154 -20.13 -3.01 -4.53
C HIS A 154 -20.29 -3.12 -3.00
N ALA A 155 -19.17 -3.10 -2.25
CA ALA A 155 -19.13 -3.08 -0.79
C ALA A 155 -19.52 -1.72 -0.16
N GLY A 156 -19.92 -0.76 -0.99
CA GLY A 156 -20.50 0.50 -0.55
C GLY A 156 -19.51 1.65 -0.39
N TYR A 157 -18.27 1.51 -0.88
CA TYR A 157 -17.33 2.63 -0.96
C TYR A 157 -17.84 3.69 -1.94
N ARG A 158 -17.66 4.96 -1.58
CA ARG A 158 -18.22 6.14 -2.26
C ARG A 158 -17.11 7.00 -2.85
N HIS A 159 -17.52 8.01 -3.62
CA HIS A 159 -16.66 8.88 -4.43
C HIS A 159 -15.37 9.36 -3.73
N SER A 160 -15.45 9.80 -2.48
CA SER A 160 -14.30 10.30 -1.71
C SER A 160 -13.47 9.22 -1.01
N ASP A 161 -13.98 7.99 -0.93
CA ASP A 161 -13.30 6.89 -0.26
C ASP A 161 -12.09 6.43 -1.08
N ILE A 162 -11.13 5.79 -0.40
CA ILE A 162 -9.82 5.45 -0.96
C ILE A 162 -9.66 3.94 -1.04
N ILE A 163 -9.01 3.49 -2.11
CA ILE A 163 -8.49 2.13 -2.24
C ILE A 163 -6.98 2.21 -2.26
N VAL A 164 -6.33 1.40 -1.42
CA VAL A 164 -4.89 1.16 -1.45
C VAL A 164 -4.64 -0.20 -2.09
N PHE A 165 -3.90 -0.25 -3.19
CA PHE A 165 -3.51 -1.49 -3.84
C PHE A 165 -2.12 -1.92 -3.36
N GLN A 166 -1.99 -3.20 -3.00
CA GLN A 166 -0.75 -3.78 -2.49
C GLN A 166 -0.37 -5.01 -3.31
N GLU A 167 0.85 -5.08 -3.84
CA GLU A 167 1.36 -6.35 -4.36
C GLU A 167 1.64 -7.30 -3.19
N SER A 168 1.02 -8.47 -3.20
CA SER A 168 1.18 -9.49 -2.14
C SER A 168 2.60 -9.99 -1.95
N THR A 169 3.49 -9.80 -2.93
CA THR A 169 4.90 -10.22 -2.89
C THR A 169 5.84 -9.18 -2.29
N ARG A 170 5.34 -8.10 -1.66
CA ARG A 170 6.16 -7.10 -0.95
C ARG A 170 5.91 -7.17 0.57
N PRO A 171 6.53 -8.13 1.28
CA PRO A 171 6.26 -8.37 2.70
C PRO A 171 6.78 -7.28 3.65
N LEU A 172 7.46 -6.26 3.11
CA LEU A 172 8.16 -5.23 3.88
C LEU A 172 7.44 -3.87 3.91
N VAL A 173 6.19 -3.79 3.42
CA VAL A 173 5.33 -2.62 3.60
C VAL A 173 5.27 -2.20 5.08
N THR A 174 5.23 -0.90 5.35
CA THR A 174 5.21 -0.33 6.70
C THR A 174 3.97 0.55 6.91
N GLU A 175 3.65 0.80 8.18
CA GLU A 175 2.54 1.71 8.54
C GLU A 175 2.78 3.13 8.01
N GLU A 176 4.03 3.60 8.02
CA GLU A 176 4.40 4.90 7.45
C GLU A 176 4.10 4.97 5.94
N MET A 177 4.40 3.90 5.18
CA MET A 177 4.09 3.84 3.75
C MET A 177 2.59 3.93 3.50
N ILE A 178 1.80 3.18 4.28
CA ILE A 178 0.33 3.18 4.19
C ILE A 178 -0.23 4.56 4.55
N THR A 179 0.21 5.16 5.66
CA THR A 179 -0.22 6.50 6.08
C THR A 179 0.11 7.55 5.02
N ARG A 180 1.35 7.54 4.50
CA ARG A 180 1.79 8.51 3.49
C ARG A 180 1.00 8.40 2.19
N ILE A 181 0.81 7.18 1.68
CA ILE A 181 0.12 6.98 0.40
C ILE A 181 -1.36 7.35 0.50
N VAL A 182 -2.03 7.03 1.61
CA VAL A 182 -3.41 7.44 1.87
C VAL A 182 -3.53 8.96 1.98
N GLY A 183 -2.63 9.60 2.72
CA GLY A 183 -2.61 11.07 2.85
C GLY A 183 -2.44 11.77 1.50
N ALA A 184 -1.49 11.32 0.68
CA ALA A 184 -1.28 11.86 -0.65
C ALA A 184 -2.48 11.63 -1.59
N ALA A 185 -3.11 10.45 -1.54
CA ALA A 185 -4.32 10.19 -2.33
C ALA A 185 -5.52 11.05 -1.89
N ARG A 186 -5.63 11.42 -0.60
CA ARG A 186 -6.65 12.38 -0.13
C ARG A 186 -6.46 13.77 -0.71
N GLU A 187 -5.21 14.18 -0.91
CA GLU A 187 -4.86 15.51 -1.44
C GLU A 187 -4.96 15.57 -2.96
N TRP A 188 -4.42 14.57 -3.66
CA TRP A 188 -4.22 14.58 -5.11
C TRP A 188 -5.16 13.65 -5.88
N GLY A 189 -6.03 12.89 -5.19
CA GLY A 189 -6.89 11.85 -5.78
C GLY A 189 -6.17 10.55 -6.10
N SER A 190 -4.86 10.60 -6.32
CA SER A 190 -4.00 9.43 -6.53
C SER A 190 -2.59 9.64 -5.98
N ALA A 191 -1.94 8.54 -5.60
CA ALA A 191 -0.54 8.52 -5.24
C ALA A 191 0.07 7.13 -5.50
N ILE A 192 1.30 7.09 -5.99
CA ILE A 192 2.03 5.85 -6.30
C ILE A 192 3.33 5.83 -5.49
N THR A 193 3.63 4.72 -4.82
CA THR A 193 4.95 4.56 -4.19
C THR A 193 6.00 4.39 -5.28
N GLY A 194 7.05 5.20 -5.25
CA GLY A 194 8.14 5.10 -6.21
C GLY A 194 9.46 5.58 -5.61
N SER A 195 10.56 5.13 -6.19
CA SER A 195 11.90 5.61 -5.81
C SER A 195 12.73 5.83 -7.05
N SER A 196 13.67 6.78 -6.99
CA SER A 196 14.68 6.88 -8.04
C SER A 196 15.39 5.54 -8.21
N MET A 197 15.60 5.11 -9.46
CA MET A 197 16.23 3.84 -9.75
C MET A 197 17.68 3.83 -9.26
N ALA A 198 17.89 3.18 -8.11
CA ALA A 198 19.20 3.11 -7.46
C ALA A 198 20.13 2.03 -8.05
N ASP A 199 19.60 1.16 -8.91
CA ASP A 199 20.37 0.11 -9.58
C ASP A 199 21.16 0.66 -10.79
N ASN A 200 22.26 -0.01 -11.13
CA ASN A 200 23.18 0.40 -12.20
C ASN A 200 22.64 0.09 -13.61
N VAL A 201 21.44 0.57 -13.96
CA VAL A 201 20.91 0.47 -15.33
C VAL A 201 21.38 1.69 -16.12
N GLN A 202 22.28 1.47 -17.07
CA GLN A 202 22.89 2.55 -17.88
C GLN A 202 22.39 2.60 -19.32
N PHE A 203 21.89 1.48 -19.87
CA PHE A 203 21.50 1.38 -21.27
C PHE A 203 20.22 0.56 -21.43
N TYR A 204 19.41 0.93 -22.42
CA TYR A 204 18.30 0.11 -22.92
C TYR A 204 18.52 -0.26 -24.39
N ARG A 205 18.09 -1.47 -24.76
CA ARG A 205 18.18 -1.97 -26.14
C ARG A 205 17.05 -1.34 -26.96
N THR A 206 17.38 -0.85 -28.16
CA THR A 206 16.41 -0.32 -29.12
C THR A 206 15.92 -1.41 -30.08
N SER A 207 14.78 -1.18 -30.73
CA SER A 207 14.16 -2.15 -31.64
C SER A 207 15.01 -2.52 -32.86
N ASP A 208 15.94 -1.64 -33.26
CA ASP A 208 16.93 -1.85 -34.31
C ASP A 208 18.18 -2.64 -33.85
N GLY A 209 18.19 -3.13 -32.61
CA GLY A 209 19.30 -3.89 -32.04
C GLY A 209 20.43 -3.02 -31.46
N GLY A 210 20.30 -1.69 -31.52
CA GLY A 210 21.21 -0.75 -30.88
C GLY A 210 21.00 -0.62 -29.37
N PHE A 211 21.74 0.32 -28.77
CA PHE A 211 21.62 0.67 -27.36
C PHE A 211 21.58 2.20 -27.21
N LYS A 212 20.74 2.67 -26.29
CA LYS A 212 20.68 4.09 -25.89
C LYS A 212 20.94 4.20 -24.40
N SER A 213 21.63 5.28 -24.01
CA SER A 213 21.85 5.57 -22.59
C SER A 213 20.55 5.99 -21.91
N LEU A 214 20.44 5.61 -20.64
CA LEU A 214 19.34 5.97 -19.76
C LEU A 214 19.85 7.02 -18.77
N ASP A 215 19.18 8.16 -18.68
CA ASP A 215 19.43 9.11 -17.61
C ASP A 215 18.79 8.59 -16.32
N ARG A 216 19.56 7.83 -15.54
CA ARG A 216 19.09 7.17 -14.30
C ARG A 216 18.47 8.13 -13.29
N GLU A 217 18.87 9.41 -13.30
CA GLU A 217 18.33 10.41 -12.37
C GLU A 217 16.87 10.75 -12.68
N ARG A 218 16.41 10.46 -13.90
CA ARG A 218 15.03 10.66 -14.37
C ARG A 218 14.19 9.39 -14.34
N VAL A 219 14.72 8.29 -13.84
CA VAL A 219 14.03 6.99 -13.83
C VAL A 219 13.46 6.72 -12.45
N VAL A 220 12.18 6.35 -12.43
CA VAL A 220 11.47 5.97 -11.23
C VAL A 220 11.15 4.48 -11.29
N ASP A 221 11.58 3.75 -10.28
CA ASP A 221 11.14 2.38 -10.02
C ASP A 221 9.80 2.43 -9.28
N LEU A 222 8.78 1.82 -9.89
CA LEU A 222 7.42 1.78 -9.35
C LEU A 222 7.27 0.66 -8.32
N GLN A 223 6.62 0.99 -7.21
CA GLN A 223 6.38 0.08 -6.11
C GLN A 223 4.92 0.15 -5.66
N SER A 224 4.51 -0.84 -4.89
CA SER A 224 3.29 -0.78 -4.09
C SER A 224 3.64 -0.50 -2.63
N PRO A 225 2.76 0.17 -1.87
CA PRO A 225 1.38 0.50 -2.24
C PRO A 225 1.19 1.69 -3.18
N ASP A 226 0.12 1.66 -3.94
CA ASP A 226 -0.49 2.80 -4.63
C ASP A 226 -1.89 3.04 -4.06
N ALA A 227 -2.35 4.29 -4.03
CA ALA A 227 -3.65 4.63 -3.46
C ALA A 227 -4.41 5.62 -4.36
N HIS A 228 -5.71 5.41 -4.47
CA HIS A 228 -6.57 6.18 -5.35
C HIS A 228 -7.95 6.37 -4.71
N SER A 229 -8.56 7.54 -4.92
CA SER A 229 -9.98 7.71 -4.61
C SER A 229 -10.85 6.89 -5.57
N ILE A 230 -12.05 6.52 -5.13
CA ILE A 230 -13.07 5.88 -5.99
C ILE A 230 -13.38 6.75 -7.21
N SER A 231 -13.42 8.07 -7.03
CA SER A 231 -13.63 9.02 -8.12
C SER A 231 -12.53 8.97 -9.19
N HIS A 232 -11.27 8.95 -8.76
CA HIS A 232 -10.13 8.90 -9.64
C HIS A 232 -10.07 7.56 -10.39
N LEU A 233 -10.29 6.43 -9.72
CA LEU A 233 -10.32 5.11 -10.39
C LEU A 233 -11.42 5.02 -11.44
N ARG A 234 -12.59 5.61 -11.14
CA ARG A 234 -13.69 5.70 -12.10
C ARG A 234 -13.26 6.47 -13.35
N GLU A 235 -12.65 7.65 -13.19
CA GLU A 235 -12.13 8.46 -14.30
C GLU A 235 -11.10 7.67 -15.13
N VAL A 236 -10.14 7.01 -14.49
CA VAL A 236 -9.10 6.22 -15.17
C VAL A 236 -9.74 5.13 -16.05
N PHE A 237 -10.66 4.34 -15.50
CA PHE A 237 -11.25 3.23 -16.24
C PHE A 237 -12.29 3.67 -17.27
N GLU A 238 -13.07 4.73 -17.02
CA GLU A 238 -13.97 5.33 -18.02
C GLU A 238 -13.17 5.91 -19.20
N LEU A 239 -12.01 6.53 -18.95
CA LEU A 239 -11.12 7.03 -20.00
C LEU A 239 -10.50 5.89 -20.80
N ALA A 240 -10.03 4.84 -20.12
CA ALA A 240 -9.51 3.64 -20.79
C ALA A 240 -10.57 3.00 -21.71
N ASP A 241 -11.79 2.87 -21.23
CA ASP A 241 -12.90 2.27 -21.98
C ASP A 241 -13.29 3.15 -23.18
N ALA A 242 -13.36 4.47 -22.99
CA ALA A 242 -13.62 5.44 -24.07
C ALA A 242 -12.57 5.38 -25.19
N GLN A 243 -11.31 5.08 -24.85
CA GLN A 243 -10.22 4.90 -25.81
C GLN A 243 -10.10 3.47 -26.36
N SER A 244 -10.97 2.54 -25.92
CA SER A 244 -10.83 1.09 -26.22
C SER A 244 -9.44 0.54 -25.85
N HIS A 245 -8.86 1.06 -24.76
CA HIS A 245 -7.52 0.73 -24.33
C HIS A 245 -7.46 -0.68 -23.70
N PRO A 246 -6.50 -1.55 -24.08
CA PRO A 246 -6.54 -2.97 -23.72
C PRO A 246 -6.09 -3.27 -22.27
N CYS A 247 -5.54 -2.28 -21.55
CA CYS A 247 -5.13 -2.40 -20.14
C CYS A 247 -4.13 -3.54 -19.89
N LEU A 248 -3.07 -3.61 -20.73
CA LEU A 248 -2.05 -4.66 -20.70
C LEU A 248 -0.80 -4.29 -19.91
N GLU A 249 -0.77 -3.09 -19.34
CA GLU A 249 0.36 -2.57 -18.60
C GLU A 249 0.60 -3.39 -17.32
N SER A 250 1.84 -3.34 -16.82
CA SER A 250 2.22 -4.13 -15.64
C SER A 250 1.63 -3.60 -14.33
N ASN A 251 1.22 -2.33 -14.27
CA ASN A 251 0.58 -1.70 -13.11
C ASN A 251 -0.27 -0.49 -13.53
N LEU A 252 -1.11 -0.01 -12.60
CA LEU A 252 -2.03 1.11 -12.84
C LEU A 252 -1.32 2.43 -13.18
N GLY A 253 -0.17 2.71 -12.55
CA GLY A 253 0.61 3.93 -12.84
C GLY A 253 1.09 3.99 -14.29
N MET A 254 1.47 2.85 -14.87
CA MET A 254 1.80 2.76 -16.30
C MET A 254 0.57 2.99 -17.18
N LEU A 255 -0.59 2.41 -16.85
CA LEU A 255 -1.84 2.70 -17.57
C LEU A 255 -2.16 4.19 -17.52
N MET A 256 -2.08 4.82 -16.35
CA MET A 256 -2.31 6.25 -16.19
C MET A 256 -1.39 7.09 -17.08
N HIS A 257 -0.12 6.70 -17.20
CA HIS A 257 0.82 7.36 -18.12
C HIS A 257 0.37 7.26 -19.58
N GLU A 258 0.01 6.06 -20.05
CA GLU A 258 -0.46 5.84 -21.43
C GLU A 258 -1.76 6.63 -21.73
N LEU A 259 -2.62 6.80 -20.73
CA LEU A 259 -3.84 7.62 -20.83
C LEU A 259 -3.59 9.13 -20.71
N GLY A 260 -2.34 9.56 -20.49
CA GLY A 260 -1.98 10.97 -20.34
C GLY A 260 -2.40 11.61 -19.01
N LEU A 261 -2.67 10.80 -17.98
CA LEU A 261 -3.05 11.27 -16.65
C LEU A 261 -1.82 11.64 -15.80
N PRO A 262 -1.95 12.61 -14.88
CA PRO A 262 -0.85 13.00 -14.00
C PRO A 262 -0.49 11.87 -13.03
N LEU A 263 0.81 11.76 -12.72
CA LEU A 263 1.34 10.83 -11.74
C LEU A 263 1.87 11.59 -10.52
N HIS A 264 1.43 11.18 -9.34
CA HIS A 264 1.90 11.73 -8.07
C HIS A 264 2.69 10.66 -7.31
N PHE A 265 3.96 10.93 -7.00
CA PHE A 265 4.84 9.95 -6.37
C PHE A 265 5.07 10.23 -4.90
N CYS A 266 5.00 9.17 -4.10
CA CYS A 266 5.49 9.12 -2.73
C CYS A 266 6.78 8.32 -2.66
N HIS A 267 7.75 8.78 -1.87
CA HIS A 267 9.03 8.07 -1.73
C HIS A 267 8.84 6.66 -1.15
N GLY A 268 9.27 5.65 -1.90
CA GLY A 268 9.38 4.26 -1.49
C GLY A 268 10.77 3.93 -0.94
N PRO A 269 10.88 3.24 0.21
CA PRO A 269 12.16 2.88 0.76
C PRO A 269 12.79 1.73 -0.04
N ARG A 270 14.13 1.72 -0.16
CA ARG A 270 14.88 0.69 -0.90
C ARG A 270 14.66 -0.73 -0.39
N ASN A 271 14.30 -0.88 0.88
CA ASN A 271 14.03 -2.19 1.49
C ASN A 271 12.62 -2.72 1.21
N ASN A 272 11.77 -2.00 0.46
CA ASN A 272 10.45 -2.49 0.03
C ASN A 272 10.56 -3.49 -1.13
N VAL A 273 11.35 -4.55 -0.92
CA VAL A 273 11.71 -5.55 -1.93
C VAL A 273 10.49 -6.34 -2.38
N LYS A 274 10.37 -6.55 -3.69
CA LYS A 274 9.41 -7.48 -4.30
C LYS A 274 10.04 -8.86 -4.45
N ILE A 275 9.35 -9.89 -3.99
CA ILE A 275 9.78 -11.27 -4.17
C ILE A 275 9.46 -11.74 -5.59
N VAL A 276 10.49 -11.83 -6.42
CA VAL A 276 10.42 -12.27 -7.81
C VAL A 276 11.08 -13.64 -7.96
N ARG A 277 12.23 -13.83 -7.34
CA ARG A 277 13.07 -15.04 -7.38
C ARG A 277 13.43 -15.54 -5.97
N GLN A 278 14.11 -16.67 -5.91
CA GLN A 278 14.57 -17.25 -4.65
C GLN A 278 15.51 -16.32 -3.87
N GLU A 279 16.39 -15.60 -4.54
CA GLU A 279 17.34 -14.68 -3.89
C GLU A 279 16.61 -13.56 -3.13
N ASP A 280 15.46 -13.12 -3.65
CA ASP A 280 14.63 -12.10 -3.00
C ASP A 280 13.99 -12.64 -1.71
N VAL A 281 13.73 -13.95 -1.63
CA VAL A 281 13.24 -14.62 -0.41
C VAL A 281 14.30 -14.53 0.68
N ASP A 282 15.57 -14.78 0.34
CA ASP A 282 16.68 -14.73 1.30
C ASP A 282 16.91 -13.29 1.79
N VAL A 283 16.85 -12.31 0.88
CA VAL A 283 16.92 -10.87 1.21
C VAL A 283 15.76 -10.46 2.11
N ALA A 284 14.52 -10.83 1.76
CA ALA A 284 13.35 -10.53 2.55
C ALA A 284 13.43 -11.15 3.95
N ALA A 285 13.90 -12.40 4.07
CA ALA A 285 14.11 -13.06 5.35
C ALA A 285 15.11 -12.29 6.24
N ALA A 286 16.23 -11.84 5.69
CA ALA A 286 17.22 -11.06 6.42
C ALA A 286 16.65 -9.70 6.90
N LEU A 287 15.89 -9.01 6.04
CA LEU A 287 15.26 -7.74 6.38
C LEU A 287 14.14 -7.89 7.41
N LEU A 288 13.33 -8.94 7.32
CA LEU A 288 12.25 -9.24 8.27
C LEU A 288 12.80 -9.60 9.65
N LYS A 289 13.90 -10.35 9.74
CA LYS A 289 14.57 -10.65 11.02
C LYS A 289 14.98 -9.42 11.81
N ARG A 290 15.27 -8.29 11.15
CA ARG A 290 15.63 -7.03 11.83
C ARG A 290 14.45 -6.29 12.44
N ARG A 291 13.21 -6.69 12.11
CA ARG A 291 11.96 -6.12 12.63
C ARG A 291 11.37 -6.93 13.79
N LEU A 292 11.93 -8.12 14.05
CA LEU A 292 11.58 -9.03 15.16
C LEU A 292 12.52 -8.78 16.33
#